data_AF-A0A2E4MDT7-F1
#
_entry.id   AF-A0A2E4MDT7-F1
#
_cell.length_a   1.000
_cell.length_b   1.000
_cell.length_c   1.000
_cell.angle_alpha   90.00
_cell.angle_beta   90.00
_cell.angle_gamma   90.00
#
_symmetry.space_group_name_H-M   'P 1'
#
loop_
_entity.id
_entity.type
_entity.pdbx_description
1 polymer ?
#
loop_
_entity_poly.entity_id
_entity_poly.type
_entity_poly.pdbx_seq_one_letter_code
_entity_poly.pdbx_strand_id
1 'polypeptide(L)'
;MDSLFSEIDINEWYLFSLFFLSIILLIFFSELSLKKNIWPNHINRKIIHISVGIAVSLSPYIFTSRLKPCILALIFFTINLISYRNNRLNSFHLIGRNSYGTIFFPLSYLLLASLFWDYPNHITTSFLILAIADPISSIIGSRNKKNKFYNILGDKKTLEGSTAMFLCSAIIISLFSQLIFNDLNISFQIIAIITTSIAVTISEGLSYKGSDNLTIPITAFLFIELFNHLNKINFVTEFLVIITLIVLSLFTFYTKKHLSISGFIGASLMAALLFGYGGYSYTYPIVVFFITSTILSFTKKQNTEIKKSNRTINQVYANGGIALSICILNYYFNHSLMYPCFLASVAAANSDTWGTEIGKKSNKNPIDILSGNTVSEGVSGGITLYGNIGSIVGSISIGIIGYYFLTDIKIILLIIISGFISSIIDSILGSSVQARYISPDGLIITEEYKKSYYLYTGSKQVNNDIVNLCCTISGPLIFLIIHSII
;
A
#
# COMPACT_ATOMS: atom_id res chain seq x y z
N MET A 1 27.81 -16.80 20.44
CA MET A 1 27.92 -15.38 20.86
C MET A 1 27.01 -15.09 22.06
N ASP A 2 26.52 -16.15 22.72
CA ASP A 2 25.47 -16.07 23.75
C ASP A 2 26.00 -16.00 25.19
N SER A 3 27.33 -15.98 25.39
CA SER A 3 27.94 -16.04 26.72
C SER A 3 28.63 -14.75 27.18
N LEU A 4 28.64 -13.69 26.37
CA LEU A 4 29.32 -12.42 26.70
C LEU A 4 28.36 -11.27 27.07
N PHE A 5 27.06 -11.44 26.83
CA PHE A 5 26.02 -10.46 27.18
C PHE A 5 25.01 -10.98 28.23
N SER A 6 25.18 -12.20 28.72
CA SER A 6 24.22 -12.86 29.64
C SER A 6 24.35 -12.45 31.12
N GLU A 7 25.31 -11.60 31.49
CA GLU A 7 25.59 -11.26 32.90
C GLU A 7 25.43 -9.79 33.26
N ILE A 8 24.92 -8.95 32.37
CA ILE A 8 24.56 -7.57 32.72
C ILE A 8 23.07 -7.41 32.50
N ASP A 9 22.30 -7.45 33.59
CA ASP A 9 20.87 -7.12 33.61
C ASP A 9 20.72 -5.59 33.42
N ILE A 10 21.06 -5.12 32.22
CA ILE A 10 21.02 -3.70 31.89
C ILE A 10 19.56 -3.29 31.83
N ASN A 11 19.18 -2.35 32.69
CA ASN A 11 17.85 -1.76 32.68
C ASN A 11 17.52 -1.24 31.26
N GLU A 12 16.47 -1.76 30.64
CA GLU A 12 16.07 -1.37 29.28
C GLU A 12 15.77 0.13 29.14
N TRP A 13 15.39 0.81 30.24
CA TRP A 13 15.23 2.27 30.24
C TRP A 13 16.55 3.01 30.12
N TYR A 14 17.65 2.45 30.65
CA TYR A 14 18.99 2.98 30.42
C TYR A 14 19.41 2.81 28.96
N LEU A 15 19.21 1.62 28.38
CA LEU A 15 19.43 1.39 26.94
C LEU A 15 18.60 2.32 26.08
N PHE A 16 17.33 2.53 26.43
CA PHE A 16 16.44 3.48 25.78
C PHE A 16 17.02 4.91 25.84
N SER A 17 17.42 5.39 27.02
CA SER A 17 17.99 6.73 27.17
C SER A 17 19.29 6.90 26.39
N LEU A 18 20.17 5.89 26.41
CA LEU A 18 21.43 5.92 25.68
C LEU A 18 21.21 5.92 24.16
N PHE A 19 20.26 5.10 23.67
CA PHE A 19 19.92 5.01 22.26
C PHE A 19 19.18 6.28 21.77
N PHE A 20 18.32 6.88 22.59
CA PHE A 20 17.70 8.17 22.30
C PHE A 20 18.73 9.29 22.23
N LEU A 21 19.63 9.36 23.23
CA LEU A 21 20.69 10.36 23.28
C LEU A 21 21.66 10.23 22.11
N SER A 22 22.00 9.00 21.69
CA SER A 22 22.87 8.78 20.54
C SER A 22 22.27 9.32 19.24
N ILE A 23 20.97 9.11 19.00
CA ILE A 23 20.27 9.68 17.84
C ILE A 23 20.24 11.21 17.91
N ILE A 24 19.97 11.79 19.09
CA ILE A 24 20.00 13.25 19.27
C ILE A 24 21.40 13.81 18.98
N LEU A 25 22.45 13.16 19.49
CA LEU A 25 23.82 13.57 19.23
C LEU A 25 24.16 13.49 17.74
N LEU A 26 23.75 12.44 17.04
CA LEU A 26 23.92 12.33 15.58
C LEU A 26 23.25 13.48 14.82
N ILE A 27 22.00 13.82 15.20
CA ILE A 27 21.29 14.96 14.60
C ILE A 27 22.01 16.27 14.92
N PHE A 28 22.45 16.47 16.16
CA PHE A 28 23.18 17.66 16.60
C PHE A 28 24.51 17.82 15.84
N PHE A 29 25.30 16.76 15.70
CA PHE A 29 26.55 16.80 14.92
C PHE A 29 26.30 17.07 13.44
N SER A 30 25.21 16.56 12.87
CA SER A 30 24.83 16.87 11.50
C SER A 30 24.47 18.35 11.32
N GLU A 31 23.73 18.94 12.25
CA GLU A 31 23.40 20.37 12.25
C GLU A 31 24.66 21.23 12.41
N LEU A 32 25.61 20.82 13.26
CA LEU A 32 26.91 21.48 13.37
C LEU A 32 27.72 21.39 12.07
N SER A 33 27.73 20.23 11.42
CA SER A 33 28.36 20.02 10.11
C SER A 33 27.77 20.94 9.04
N LEU A 34 26.44 21.09 9.02
CA LEU A 34 25.72 22.04 8.15
C LEU A 34 26.13 23.49 8.44
N LYS A 35 26.07 23.92 9.71
CA LYS A 35 26.41 25.30 10.09
C LYS A 35 27.86 25.65 9.80
N LYS A 36 28.77 24.69 9.94
CA LYS A 36 30.20 24.85 9.64
C LYS A 36 30.54 24.62 8.16
N ASN A 37 29.56 24.38 7.30
CA ASN A 37 29.74 24.08 5.87
C ASN A 37 30.75 22.95 5.58
N ILE A 38 30.87 21.96 6.48
CA ILE A 38 31.82 20.85 6.32
C ILE A 38 31.38 19.95 5.17
N TRP A 39 30.08 19.65 5.10
CA TRP A 39 29.48 18.81 4.08
C TRP A 39 28.23 19.47 3.47
N PRO A 40 27.98 19.29 2.16
CA PRO A 40 26.71 19.65 1.53
C PRO A 40 25.50 18.98 2.20
N ASN A 41 24.34 19.67 2.21
CA ASN A 41 23.12 19.18 2.86
C ASN A 41 22.70 17.76 2.44
N HIS A 42 22.79 17.46 1.15
CA HIS A 42 22.42 16.13 0.63
C HIS A 42 23.32 15.00 1.17
N ILE A 43 24.59 15.27 1.51
CA ILE A 43 25.49 14.29 2.11
C ILE A 43 25.18 14.14 3.60
N ASN A 44 25.01 15.25 4.33
CA ASN A 44 24.65 15.21 5.75
C ASN A 44 23.36 14.42 6.00
N ARG A 45 22.34 14.62 5.16
CA ARG A 45 21.08 13.85 5.24
C ARG A 45 21.29 12.36 5.04
N LYS A 46 22.15 11.96 4.10
CA LYS A 46 22.46 10.54 3.85
C LYS A 46 23.25 9.91 4.98
N ILE A 47 24.20 10.64 5.58
CA ILE A 47 24.95 10.16 6.75
C ILE A 47 24.00 9.90 7.92
N ILE A 48 23.07 10.81 8.23
CA ILE A 48 22.05 10.58 9.27
C ILE A 48 21.20 9.37 8.91
N HIS A 49 20.66 9.30 7.69
CA HIS A 49 19.79 8.21 7.25
C HIS A 49 20.47 6.84 7.39
N ILE A 50 21.73 6.72 6.95
CA ILE A 50 22.52 5.49 7.08
C ILE A 50 22.76 5.17 8.56
N SER A 51 23.23 6.14 9.35
CA SER A 51 23.64 5.93 10.74
C SER A 51 22.46 5.56 11.64
N VAL A 52 21.37 6.33 11.56
CA VAL A 52 20.12 6.05 12.29
C VAL A 52 19.49 4.77 11.75
N GLY A 53 19.53 4.52 10.44
CA GLY A 53 19.01 3.31 9.82
C GLY A 53 19.67 2.04 10.34
N ILE A 54 21.00 2.02 10.43
CA ILE A 54 21.76 0.90 10.99
C ILE A 54 21.49 0.75 12.48
N ALA A 55 21.45 1.84 13.25
CA ALA A 55 21.14 1.76 14.68
C ALA A 55 19.75 1.14 14.91
N VAL A 56 18.74 1.63 14.17
CA VAL A 56 17.36 1.16 14.25
C VAL A 56 17.22 -0.29 13.77
N SER A 57 17.94 -0.70 12.73
CA SER A 57 17.90 -2.10 12.26
C SER A 57 18.40 -3.10 13.30
N LEU A 58 19.35 -2.70 14.15
CA LEU A 58 19.91 -3.54 15.22
C LEU A 58 19.07 -3.56 16.50
N SER A 59 18.09 -2.68 16.62
CA SER A 59 17.27 -2.56 17.83
C SER A 59 16.55 -3.84 18.29
N PRO A 60 16.09 -4.78 17.42
CA PRO A 60 15.51 -6.04 17.88
C PRO A 60 16.49 -6.93 18.67
N TYR A 61 17.80 -6.70 18.52
CA TYR A 61 18.85 -7.40 19.27
C TYR A 61 19.35 -6.64 20.50
N ILE A 62 18.99 -5.35 20.61
CA ILE A 62 19.37 -4.50 21.74
C ILE A 62 18.29 -4.54 22.83
N PHE A 63 17.02 -4.59 22.42
CA PHE A 63 15.87 -4.58 23.32
C PHE A 63 15.20 -5.94 23.34
N THR A 64 14.80 -6.40 24.52
CA THR A 64 14.03 -7.64 24.66
C THR A 64 12.56 -7.42 24.31
N SER A 65 12.03 -6.22 24.62
CA SER A 65 10.61 -5.88 24.41
C SER A 65 10.38 -4.79 23.36
N ARG A 66 9.33 -4.97 22.54
CA ARG A 66 8.94 -3.99 21.49
C ARG A 66 8.62 -2.59 22.00
N LEU A 67 8.23 -2.47 23.28
CA LEU A 67 7.63 -1.26 23.84
C LEU A 67 8.57 -0.05 23.74
N LYS A 68 9.84 -0.20 24.15
CA LYS A 68 10.78 0.93 24.23
C LYS A 68 11.16 1.46 22.84
N PRO A 69 11.53 0.60 21.87
CA PRO A 69 11.77 1.05 20.49
C PRO A 69 10.53 1.63 19.80
N CYS A 70 9.34 1.08 20.06
CA CYS A 70 8.08 1.65 19.54
C CYS A 70 7.80 3.04 20.10
N ILE A 71 7.99 3.26 21.42
CA ILE A 71 7.86 4.60 22.03
C ILE A 71 8.84 5.57 21.37
N LEU A 72 10.09 5.16 21.18
CA LEU A 72 11.11 5.99 20.54
C LEU A 72 10.70 6.39 19.11
N ALA A 73 10.23 5.43 18.32
CA ALA A 73 9.74 5.66 16.98
C ALA A 73 8.52 6.59 16.96
N LEU A 74 7.60 6.44 17.92
CA LEU A 74 6.44 7.32 18.08
C LEU A 74 6.86 8.76 18.44
N ILE A 75 7.86 8.94 19.30
CA ILE A 75 8.43 10.26 19.63
C ILE A 75 9.02 10.90 18.36
N PHE A 76 9.86 10.19 17.61
CA PHE A 76 10.42 10.75 16.37
C PHE A 76 9.36 10.99 15.28
N PHE A 77 8.37 10.12 15.15
CA PHE A 77 7.23 10.32 14.24
C PHE A 77 6.47 11.60 14.59
N THR A 78 6.11 11.79 15.86
CA THR A 78 5.37 12.98 16.31
C THR A 78 6.18 14.27 16.17
N ILE A 79 7.48 14.25 16.52
CA ILE A 79 8.39 15.39 16.31
C ILE A 79 8.48 15.76 14.83
N ASN A 80 8.68 14.79 13.94
CA ASN A 80 8.78 15.04 12.50
C ASN A 80 7.46 15.54 11.91
N LEU A 81 6.32 15.03 12.38
CA LEU A 81 4.99 15.47 11.95
C LEU A 81 4.72 16.92 12.38
N ILE A 82 5.03 17.29 13.63
CA ILE A 82 4.88 18.66 14.14
C ILE A 82 5.83 19.62 13.42
N SER A 83 7.08 19.21 13.21
CA SER A 83 8.08 20.00 12.48
C SER A 83 7.59 20.32 11.07
N TYR A 84 7.04 19.32 10.37
CA TYR A 84 6.50 19.49 9.02
C TYR A 84 5.33 20.48 8.99
N ARG A 85 4.41 20.41 9.96
CA ARG A 85 3.27 21.33 10.04
C ARG A 85 3.69 22.78 10.35
N ASN A 86 4.75 22.97 11.13
CA ASN A 86 5.17 24.27 11.63
C ASN A 86 6.28 24.94 10.80
N ASN A 87 6.81 24.29 9.75
CA ASN A 87 7.96 24.75 8.95
C ASN A 87 9.21 25.11 9.81
N ARG A 88 9.37 24.52 11.01
CA ARG A 88 10.34 25.00 12.01
C ARG A 88 11.75 24.39 11.92
N LEU A 89 12.00 23.37 11.11
CA LEU A 89 13.34 22.77 10.93
C LEU A 89 13.90 22.97 9.51
N ASN A 90 14.71 24.01 9.35
CA ASN A 90 15.31 24.41 8.07
C ASN A 90 16.29 23.38 7.47
N SER A 91 16.97 22.57 8.29
CA SER A 91 17.94 21.55 7.81
C SER A 91 17.30 20.41 7.01
N PHE A 92 16.00 20.16 7.22
CA PHE A 92 15.24 19.16 6.46
C PHE A 92 14.51 19.74 5.24
N HIS A 93 14.25 21.05 5.22
CA HIS A 93 13.31 21.70 4.28
C HIS A 93 13.93 22.65 3.25
N LEU A 94 15.22 22.95 3.32
CA LEU A 94 15.88 23.79 2.33
C LEU A 94 16.38 22.94 1.15
N ILE A 95 15.49 22.74 0.17
CA ILE A 95 15.67 22.74 -1.31
C ILE A 95 14.40 22.10 -1.93
N GLY A 96 13.46 22.93 -2.40
CA GLY A 96 12.57 22.70 -3.55
C GLY A 96 11.70 21.42 -3.67
N ARG A 97 11.71 20.50 -2.71
CA ARG A 97 10.88 19.27 -2.71
C ARG A 97 10.29 19.01 -1.34
N ASN A 98 8.97 19.11 -1.22
CA ASN A 98 8.22 18.63 -0.07
C ASN A 98 8.26 17.10 -0.05
N SER A 99 9.26 16.52 0.63
CA SER A 99 9.36 15.07 0.89
C SER A 99 8.93 14.76 2.31
N TYR A 100 8.16 13.69 2.46
CA TYR A 100 7.67 13.16 3.74
C TYR A 100 8.56 12.06 4.30
N GLY A 101 9.74 11.81 3.72
CA GLY A 101 10.60 10.68 4.08
C GLY A 101 11.00 10.63 5.56
N THR A 102 11.16 11.78 6.22
CA THR A 102 11.47 11.85 7.66
C THR A 102 10.29 11.48 8.56
N ILE A 103 9.07 11.56 8.06
CA ILE A 103 7.85 11.09 8.73
C ILE A 103 7.66 9.60 8.44
N PHE A 104 7.87 9.19 7.19
CA PHE A 104 7.68 7.80 6.76
C PHE A 104 8.66 6.81 7.38
N PHE A 105 9.91 7.23 7.62
CA PHE A 105 10.92 6.38 8.24
C PHE A 105 10.50 5.86 9.64
N PRO A 106 10.22 6.72 10.64
CA PRO A 106 9.81 6.24 11.96
C PRO A 106 8.43 5.59 11.94
N LEU A 107 7.53 5.98 11.01
CA LEU A 107 6.25 5.31 10.83
C LEU A 107 6.43 3.86 10.36
N SER A 108 7.31 3.62 9.39
CA SER A 108 7.64 2.28 8.90
C SER A 108 8.14 1.38 10.01
N TYR A 109 9.07 1.89 10.81
CA TYR A 109 9.61 1.14 11.93
C TYR A 109 8.55 0.89 13.00
N LEU A 110 7.74 1.89 13.34
CA LEU A 110 6.64 1.72 14.29
C LEU A 110 5.65 0.64 13.85
N LEU A 111 5.27 0.60 12.56
CA LEU A 111 4.38 -0.43 12.04
C LEU A 111 4.99 -1.83 12.12
N LEU A 112 6.23 -2.01 11.63
CA LEU A 112 6.88 -3.33 11.63
C LEU A 112 7.21 -3.81 13.04
N ALA A 113 7.79 -2.95 13.89
CA ALA A 113 8.16 -3.30 15.26
C ALA A 113 6.95 -3.54 16.17
N SER A 114 5.84 -2.82 15.96
CA SER A 114 4.63 -3.05 16.77
C SER A 114 3.93 -4.35 16.40
N LEU A 115 3.83 -4.68 15.13
CA LEU A 115 3.08 -5.85 14.66
C LEU A 115 3.91 -7.14 14.61
N PHE A 116 5.21 -7.03 14.32
CA PHE A 116 6.04 -8.19 13.93
C PHE A 116 7.36 -8.28 14.71
N TRP A 117 7.36 -7.85 15.98
CA TRP A 117 8.56 -7.86 16.84
C TRP A 117 9.24 -9.23 16.93
N ASP A 118 8.46 -10.31 16.84
CA ASP A 118 8.92 -11.69 16.92
C ASP A 118 9.70 -12.15 15.66
N TYR A 119 9.89 -11.25 14.69
CA TYR A 119 10.67 -11.47 13.47
C TYR A 119 11.92 -10.56 13.42
N PRO A 120 12.88 -10.71 14.36
CA PRO A 120 14.02 -9.80 14.48
C PRO A 120 14.90 -9.77 13.23
N ASN A 121 15.19 -10.95 12.64
CA ASN A 121 15.96 -11.07 11.41
C ASN A 121 15.33 -10.30 10.24
N HIS A 122 14.01 -10.45 10.04
CA HIS A 122 13.30 -9.79 8.96
C HIS A 122 13.29 -8.27 9.14
N ILE A 123 13.04 -7.78 10.36
CA ILE A 123 13.09 -6.34 10.67
C ILE A 123 14.51 -5.80 10.41
N THR A 124 15.54 -6.48 10.92
CA THR A 124 16.93 -6.06 10.75
C THR A 124 17.33 -5.99 9.28
N THR A 125 17.10 -7.06 8.50
CA THR A 125 17.44 -7.08 7.07
C THR A 125 16.66 -6.00 6.30
N SER A 126 15.37 -5.83 6.58
CA SER A 126 14.52 -4.84 5.90
C SER A 126 14.98 -3.40 6.15
N PHE A 127 15.36 -3.06 7.38
CA PHE A 127 15.90 -1.74 7.70
C PHE A 127 17.34 -1.54 7.24
N LEU A 128 18.16 -2.59 7.15
CA LEU A 128 19.48 -2.50 6.51
C LEU A 128 19.38 -2.19 5.02
N ILE A 129 18.42 -2.79 4.31
CA ILE A 129 18.13 -2.45 2.91
C ILE A 129 17.77 -0.97 2.80
N LEU A 130 16.85 -0.46 3.63
CA LEU A 130 16.52 0.97 3.62
C LEU A 130 17.70 1.85 4.02
N ALA A 131 18.51 1.45 4.99
CA ALA A 131 19.63 2.23 5.50
C ALA A 131 20.78 2.33 4.50
N ILE A 132 21.00 1.30 3.67
CA ILE A 132 22.19 1.19 2.81
C ILE A 132 21.83 1.27 1.33
N ALA A 133 20.91 0.44 0.85
CA ALA A 133 20.61 0.34 -0.58
C ALA A 133 19.96 1.62 -1.13
N ASP A 134 19.06 2.26 -0.38
CA ASP A 134 18.37 3.49 -0.80
C ASP A 134 19.31 4.73 -0.90
N PRO A 135 20.20 5.00 0.09
CA PRO A 135 21.23 6.02 -0.09
C PRO A 135 22.17 5.74 -1.26
N ILE A 136 22.58 4.50 -1.48
CA ILE A 136 23.47 4.13 -2.59
C ILE A 136 22.75 4.32 -3.94
N SER A 137 21.52 3.86 -4.08
CA SER A 137 20.71 4.01 -5.30
C SER A 137 20.55 5.48 -5.67
N SER A 138 20.24 6.34 -4.69
CA SER A 138 20.10 7.78 -4.90
C SER A 138 21.44 8.48 -5.19
N ILE A 139 22.57 8.02 -4.62
CA ILE A 139 23.91 8.54 -4.98
C ILE A 139 24.21 8.19 -6.44
N ILE A 140 24.12 6.92 -6.82
CA ILE A 140 24.46 6.45 -8.17
C ILE A 140 23.54 7.07 -9.21
N GLY A 141 22.23 7.14 -8.94
CA GLY A 141 21.26 7.76 -9.83
C GLY A 141 21.46 9.27 -10.05
N SER A 142 22.17 9.95 -9.14
CA SER A 142 22.46 11.39 -9.25
C SER A 142 23.78 11.75 -9.96
N ARG A 143 24.67 10.78 -10.21
CA ARG A 143 26.04 11.04 -10.69
C ARG A 143 26.13 11.46 -12.16
N ASN A 144 25.22 10.98 -13.03
CA ASN A 144 25.35 11.14 -14.48
C ASN A 144 24.19 11.95 -15.09
N LYS A 145 24.51 13.05 -15.77
CA LYS A 145 23.53 13.90 -16.49
C LYS A 145 22.89 13.21 -17.71
N LYS A 146 23.46 12.09 -18.18
CA LYS A 146 22.97 11.28 -19.32
C LYS A 146 22.06 10.12 -18.91
N ASN A 147 21.70 10.01 -17.63
CA ASN A 147 20.90 8.88 -17.14
C ASN A 147 19.55 8.77 -17.86
N LYS A 148 19.12 7.54 -18.11
CA LYS A 148 17.78 7.26 -18.63
C LYS A 148 16.78 7.39 -17.48
N PHE A 149 16.04 8.50 -17.47
CA PHE A 149 15.03 8.77 -16.47
C PHE A 149 13.71 8.08 -16.80
N TYR A 150 13.01 7.63 -15.76
CA TYR A 150 11.64 7.18 -15.85
C TYR A 150 10.82 7.74 -14.66
N ASN A 151 9.50 7.73 -14.79
CA ASN A 151 8.58 8.13 -13.73
C ASN A 151 7.31 7.28 -13.84
N ILE A 152 7.06 6.46 -12.84
CA ILE A 152 5.88 5.57 -12.80
C ILE A 152 4.73 6.20 -12.01
N LEU A 153 5.03 6.87 -10.89
CA LEU A 153 4.04 7.44 -9.97
C LEU A 153 4.22 8.94 -9.78
N GLY A 154 5.37 9.39 -9.26
CA GLY A 154 5.65 10.82 -9.24
C GLY A 154 7.11 11.21 -9.08
N ASP A 155 7.95 10.42 -8.43
CA ASP A 155 9.37 10.74 -8.32
C ASP A 155 10.14 10.30 -9.59
N LYS A 156 11.00 11.18 -10.11
CA LYS A 156 11.89 10.84 -11.23
C LYS A 156 13.00 9.91 -10.74
N LYS A 157 13.06 8.70 -11.30
CA LYS A 157 14.07 7.68 -10.99
C LYS A 157 14.95 7.42 -12.22
N THR A 158 16.07 6.74 -12.02
CA THR A 158 17.01 6.37 -13.10
C THR A 158 17.22 4.87 -13.14
N LEU A 159 17.48 4.33 -14.32
CA LEU A 159 17.80 2.91 -14.45
C LEU A 159 19.04 2.53 -13.63
N GLU A 160 20.08 3.37 -13.62
CA GLU A 160 21.31 3.15 -12.87
C GLU A 160 21.08 3.17 -11.34
N GLY A 161 20.12 3.97 -10.87
CA GLY A 161 19.72 3.99 -9.47
C GLY A 161 18.99 2.71 -9.10
N SER A 162 18.03 2.27 -9.92
CA SER A 162 17.28 1.03 -9.67
C SER A 162 18.15 -0.22 -9.82
N THR A 163 19.14 -0.25 -10.72
CA THR A 163 20.12 -1.35 -10.76
C THR A 163 20.98 -1.39 -9.50
N ALA A 164 21.40 -0.24 -8.98
CA ALA A 164 22.09 -0.16 -7.70
C ALA A 164 21.21 -0.63 -6.54
N MET A 165 19.92 -0.23 -6.53
CA MET A 165 18.94 -0.70 -5.54
C MET A 165 18.83 -2.22 -5.55
N PHE A 166 18.67 -2.82 -6.74
CA PHE A 166 18.58 -4.28 -6.92
C PHE A 166 19.84 -4.99 -6.42
N LEU A 167 21.02 -4.57 -6.87
CA LEU A 167 22.29 -5.22 -6.52
C LEU A 167 22.61 -5.09 -5.03
N CYS A 168 22.45 -3.90 -4.45
CA CYS A 168 22.68 -3.70 -3.01
C CYS A 168 21.69 -4.50 -2.16
N SER A 169 20.41 -4.54 -2.55
CA SER A 169 19.41 -5.37 -1.86
C SER A 169 19.77 -6.85 -1.94
N ALA A 170 20.15 -7.34 -3.12
CA ALA A 170 20.54 -8.74 -3.32
C ALA A 170 21.76 -9.13 -2.48
N ILE A 171 22.76 -8.25 -2.38
CA ILE A 171 23.94 -8.46 -1.53
C ILE A 171 23.53 -8.53 -0.06
N ILE A 172 22.74 -7.57 0.42
CA ILE A 172 22.31 -7.55 1.83
C ILE A 172 21.49 -8.79 2.16
N ILE A 173 20.51 -9.15 1.33
CA ILE A 173 19.67 -10.33 1.57
C ILE A 173 20.52 -11.61 1.49
N SER A 174 21.49 -11.70 0.58
CA SER A 174 22.42 -12.83 0.49
C SER A 174 23.29 -12.98 1.75
N LEU A 175 23.83 -11.88 2.28
CA LEU A 175 24.63 -11.89 3.51
C LEU A 175 23.84 -12.38 4.73
N PHE A 176 22.55 -12.06 4.79
CA PHE A 176 21.66 -12.47 5.88
C PHE A 176 20.87 -13.74 5.57
N SER A 177 21.06 -14.34 4.39
CA SER A 177 20.22 -15.42 3.87
C SER A 177 20.16 -16.66 4.77
N GLN A 178 21.25 -16.97 5.47
CA GLN A 178 21.29 -18.07 6.44
C GLN A 178 20.45 -17.79 7.70
N LEU A 179 20.21 -16.52 8.04
CA LEU A 179 19.40 -16.12 9.19
C LEU A 179 17.92 -16.00 8.83
N ILE A 180 17.61 -15.54 7.61
CA ILE A 180 16.23 -15.28 7.17
C ILE A 180 15.60 -16.43 6.36
N PHE A 181 16.39 -17.29 5.72
CA PHE A 181 15.93 -18.38 4.85
C PHE A 181 16.61 -19.72 5.21
N ASN A 182 16.88 -19.96 6.49
CA ASN A 182 17.63 -21.13 6.99
C ASN A 182 17.06 -22.48 6.52
N ASP A 183 15.73 -22.59 6.41
CA ASP A 183 15.03 -23.84 6.08
C ASP A 183 14.84 -24.05 4.57
N LEU A 184 15.24 -23.08 3.73
CA LEU A 184 15.12 -23.18 2.27
C LEU A 184 16.30 -23.95 1.70
N ASN A 185 16.03 -24.78 0.68
CA ASN A 185 17.10 -25.31 -0.15
C ASN A 185 17.81 -24.17 -0.92
N ILE A 186 19.06 -24.42 -1.34
CA ILE A 186 19.90 -23.40 -1.99
C ILE A 186 19.24 -22.80 -3.24
N SER A 187 18.51 -23.61 -4.03
CA SER A 187 17.81 -23.13 -5.22
C SER A 187 16.69 -22.15 -4.89
N PHE A 188 15.85 -22.47 -3.91
CA PHE A 188 14.76 -21.60 -3.48
C PHE A 188 15.27 -20.38 -2.73
N GLN A 189 16.38 -20.50 -2.00
CA GLN A 189 17.04 -19.37 -1.37
C GLN A 189 17.53 -18.35 -2.42
N ILE A 190 18.16 -18.80 -3.51
CA ILE A 190 18.57 -17.92 -4.62
C ILE A 190 17.34 -17.24 -5.26
N ILE A 191 16.27 -17.99 -5.50
CA ILE A 191 15.03 -17.44 -6.05
C ILE A 191 14.42 -16.40 -5.09
N ALA A 192 14.36 -16.68 -3.80
CA ALA A 192 13.86 -15.77 -2.77
C ALA A 192 14.67 -14.46 -2.72
N ILE A 193 16.01 -14.56 -2.79
CA ILE A 193 16.91 -13.38 -2.86
C ILE A 193 16.59 -12.51 -4.07
N ILE A 194 16.51 -13.11 -5.26
CA ILE A 194 16.30 -12.37 -6.51
C ILE A 194 14.91 -11.72 -6.51
N THR A 195 13.87 -12.50 -6.20
CA THR A 195 12.48 -12.02 -6.22
C THR A 195 12.22 -10.94 -5.17
N THR A 196 12.75 -11.09 -3.95
CA THR A 196 12.66 -10.06 -2.90
C THR A 196 13.39 -8.79 -3.34
N SER A 197 14.58 -8.91 -3.94
CA SER A 197 15.34 -7.75 -4.46
C SER A 197 14.60 -7.03 -5.58
N ILE A 198 13.94 -7.76 -6.48
CA ILE A 198 13.05 -7.19 -7.51
C ILE A 198 11.89 -6.45 -6.86
N ALA A 199 11.19 -7.06 -5.91
CA ALA A 199 10.05 -6.44 -5.23
C ALA A 199 10.44 -5.14 -4.52
N VAL A 200 11.58 -5.14 -3.82
CA VAL A 200 12.15 -3.95 -3.17
C VAL A 200 12.51 -2.87 -4.20
N THR A 201 13.10 -3.25 -5.33
CA THR A 201 13.47 -2.30 -6.40
C THR A 201 12.24 -1.68 -7.06
N ILE A 202 11.18 -2.49 -7.24
CA ILE A 202 9.87 -2.00 -7.68
C ILE A 202 9.29 -1.02 -6.66
N SER A 203 9.35 -1.34 -5.37
CA SER A 203 8.90 -0.46 -4.30
C SER A 203 9.62 0.89 -4.30
N GLU A 204 10.94 0.91 -4.55
CA GLU A 204 11.74 2.13 -4.75
C GLU A 204 11.28 2.91 -6.00
N GLY A 205 11.07 2.22 -7.12
CA GLY A 205 10.60 2.81 -8.38
C GLY A 205 9.17 3.38 -8.34
N LEU A 206 8.34 2.88 -7.42
CA LEU A 206 6.97 3.34 -7.14
C LEU A 206 6.92 4.47 -6.09
N SER A 207 8.06 5.02 -5.68
CA SER A 207 8.09 6.08 -4.67
C SER A 207 7.39 7.38 -5.12
N TYR A 208 6.71 8.02 -4.17
CA TYR A 208 6.11 9.34 -4.29
C TYR A 208 6.44 10.18 -3.05
N LYS A 209 7.15 11.30 -3.24
CA LYS A 209 7.48 12.25 -2.16
C LYS A 209 8.18 11.59 -0.97
N GLY A 210 9.04 10.60 -1.21
CA GLY A 210 9.80 9.90 -0.16
C GLY A 210 9.04 8.78 0.55
N SER A 211 7.98 8.24 -0.08
CA SER A 211 7.24 7.08 0.42
C SER A 211 8.05 5.79 0.41
N ASP A 212 9.18 5.75 -0.32
CA ASP A 212 10.18 4.67 -0.27
C ASP A 212 10.63 4.35 1.16
N ASN A 213 10.79 5.36 2.03
CA ASN A 213 11.09 5.16 3.44
C ASN A 213 10.03 4.36 4.21
N LEU A 214 8.81 4.28 3.69
CA LEU A 214 7.74 3.41 4.21
C LEU A 214 7.71 2.07 3.48
N THR A 215 7.68 2.12 2.15
CA THR A 215 7.36 0.95 1.32
C THR A 215 8.52 -0.04 1.19
N ILE A 216 9.79 0.42 1.20
CA ILE A 216 10.97 -0.46 1.07
C ILE A 216 11.06 -1.47 2.23
N PRO A 217 11.07 -1.06 3.52
CA PRO A 217 11.13 -2.03 4.62
C PRO A 217 9.93 -2.97 4.65
N ILE A 218 8.72 -2.45 4.41
CA ILE A 218 7.50 -3.28 4.43
C ILE A 218 7.55 -4.32 3.30
N THR A 219 7.94 -3.93 2.10
CA THR A 219 8.04 -4.87 0.96
C THR A 219 9.11 -5.92 1.21
N ALA A 220 10.29 -5.52 1.71
CA ALA A 220 11.35 -6.46 2.06
C ALA A 220 10.86 -7.47 3.11
N PHE A 221 10.29 -6.99 4.21
CA PHE A 221 9.78 -7.81 5.30
C PHE A 221 8.77 -8.83 4.79
N LEU A 222 7.76 -8.38 4.04
CA LEU A 222 6.68 -9.22 3.54
C LEU A 222 7.17 -10.26 2.53
N PHE A 223 8.13 -9.94 1.67
CA PHE A 223 8.65 -10.93 0.71
C PHE A 223 9.60 -11.94 1.36
N ILE A 224 10.37 -11.53 2.38
CA ILE A 224 11.17 -12.48 3.17
C ILE A 224 10.24 -13.49 3.85
N GLU A 225 9.22 -13.03 4.59
CA GLU A 225 8.32 -13.95 5.28
C GLU A 225 7.47 -14.78 4.32
N LEU A 226 7.11 -14.22 3.16
CA LEU A 226 6.38 -14.94 2.14
C LEU A 226 7.13 -16.22 1.71
N PHE A 227 8.44 -16.15 1.45
CA PHE A 227 9.20 -17.33 1.03
C PHE A 227 9.37 -18.36 2.15
N ASN A 228 9.51 -17.91 3.41
CA ASN A 228 9.53 -18.80 4.56
C ASN A 228 8.20 -19.54 4.72
N HIS A 229 7.09 -18.81 4.60
CA HIS A 229 5.76 -19.38 4.63
C HIS A 229 5.58 -20.43 3.53
N LEU A 230 5.85 -20.07 2.28
CA LEU A 230 5.72 -20.95 1.11
C LEU A 230 6.59 -22.20 1.23
N ASN A 231 7.81 -22.07 1.77
CA ASN A 231 8.70 -23.21 2.01
C ASN A 231 8.11 -24.15 3.06
N LYS A 232 7.60 -23.62 4.18
CA LYS A 232 6.99 -24.39 5.26
C LYS A 232 5.81 -25.25 4.78
N ILE A 233 5.04 -24.75 3.81
CA ILE A 233 3.90 -25.49 3.22
C ILE A 233 4.25 -26.21 1.91
N ASN A 234 5.54 -26.31 1.53
CA ASN A 234 6.02 -26.93 0.30
C ASN A 234 5.37 -26.39 -1.00
N PHE A 235 5.09 -25.09 -1.05
CA PHE A 235 4.28 -24.45 -2.09
C PHE A 235 5.07 -23.49 -2.99
N VAL A 236 6.39 -23.39 -2.82
CA VAL A 236 7.25 -22.44 -3.56
C VAL A 236 7.14 -22.61 -5.07
N THR A 237 7.20 -23.84 -5.59
CA THR A 237 7.13 -24.11 -7.03
C THR A 237 5.77 -23.76 -7.63
N GLU A 238 4.69 -24.16 -6.98
CA GLU A 238 3.33 -23.85 -7.41
C GLU A 238 3.08 -22.33 -7.38
N PHE A 239 3.54 -21.65 -6.33
CA PHE A 239 3.53 -20.20 -6.24
C PHE A 239 4.20 -19.53 -7.43
N LEU A 240 5.42 -19.93 -7.79
CA LEU A 240 6.18 -19.35 -8.90
C LEU A 240 5.49 -19.55 -10.26
N VAL A 241 4.91 -20.71 -10.49
CA VAL A 241 4.18 -21.00 -11.74
C VAL A 241 2.94 -20.11 -11.85
N ILE A 242 2.13 -20.07 -10.79
CA ILE A 242 0.85 -19.35 -10.82
C ILE A 242 1.08 -17.85 -10.86
N ILE A 243 2.02 -17.30 -10.08
CA ILE A 243 2.29 -15.87 -10.12
C ILE A 243 2.82 -15.45 -11.49
N THR A 244 3.62 -16.29 -12.15
CA THR A 244 4.06 -16.04 -13.53
C THR A 244 2.87 -15.97 -14.48
N LEU A 245 1.92 -16.91 -14.39
CA LEU A 245 0.72 -16.89 -15.21
C LEU A 245 -0.17 -15.66 -14.93
N ILE A 246 -0.31 -15.27 -13.66
CA ILE A 246 -1.05 -14.06 -13.28
C ILE A 246 -0.38 -12.80 -13.85
N VAL A 247 0.94 -12.68 -13.72
CA VAL A 247 1.69 -11.52 -14.26
C VAL A 247 1.61 -11.47 -15.78
N LEU A 248 1.71 -12.60 -16.48
CA LEU A 248 1.51 -12.67 -17.93
C LEU A 248 0.09 -12.24 -18.33
N SER A 249 -0.93 -12.69 -17.58
CA SER A 249 -2.31 -12.25 -17.80
C SER A 249 -2.47 -10.74 -17.59
N LEU A 250 -1.97 -10.20 -16.47
CA LEU A 250 -1.99 -8.76 -16.19
C LEU A 250 -1.22 -7.94 -17.23
N PHE A 251 -0.14 -8.49 -17.79
CA PHE A 251 0.58 -7.87 -18.89
C PHE A 251 -0.30 -7.74 -20.15
N THR A 252 -1.14 -8.73 -20.46
CA THR A 252 -2.13 -8.60 -21.55
C THR A 252 -3.17 -7.50 -21.27
N PHE A 253 -3.58 -7.31 -20.01
CA PHE A 253 -4.49 -6.22 -19.64
C PHE A 253 -3.80 -4.85 -19.75
N TYR A 254 -2.51 -4.77 -19.47
CA TYR A 254 -1.69 -3.58 -19.68
C TYR A 254 -1.54 -3.23 -21.17
N THR A 255 -1.18 -4.19 -22.03
CA THR A 255 -1.01 -3.94 -23.47
C THR A 255 -2.33 -3.54 -24.14
N LYS A 256 -3.45 -4.05 -23.65
CA LYS A 256 -4.81 -3.65 -24.05
C LYS A 256 -5.31 -2.34 -23.41
N LYS A 257 -4.45 -1.62 -22.67
CA LYS A 257 -4.75 -0.34 -22.00
C LYS A 257 -5.86 -0.39 -20.94
N HIS A 258 -6.14 -1.57 -20.36
CA HIS A 258 -7.01 -1.67 -19.19
C HIS A 258 -6.31 -1.23 -17.90
N LEU A 259 -4.99 -1.42 -17.84
CA LEU A 259 -4.12 -1.01 -16.76
C LEU A 259 -3.11 0.04 -17.25
N SER A 260 -2.75 0.99 -16.39
CA SER A 260 -1.55 1.79 -16.58
C SER A 260 -0.32 0.94 -16.22
N ILE A 261 0.89 1.44 -16.51
CA ILE A 261 2.12 0.76 -16.05
C ILE A 261 2.17 0.67 -14.52
N SER A 262 1.75 1.72 -13.81
CA SER A 262 1.66 1.70 -12.35
C SER A 262 0.60 0.71 -11.86
N GLY A 263 -0.56 0.64 -12.52
CA GLY A 263 -1.61 -0.34 -12.22
C GLY A 263 -1.15 -1.78 -12.43
N PHE A 264 -0.42 -2.07 -13.51
CA PHE A 264 0.15 -3.39 -13.79
C PHE A 264 1.12 -3.83 -12.69
N ILE A 265 2.08 -2.97 -12.35
CA ILE A 265 3.09 -3.26 -11.33
C ILE A 265 2.42 -3.44 -9.96
N GLY A 266 1.50 -2.52 -9.61
CA GLY A 266 0.76 -2.56 -8.35
C GLY A 266 -0.11 -3.81 -8.21
N ALA A 267 -0.84 -4.18 -9.26
CA ALA A 267 -1.65 -5.40 -9.29
C ALA A 267 -0.79 -6.67 -9.23
N SER A 268 0.40 -6.66 -9.86
CA SER A 268 1.33 -7.80 -9.80
C SER A 268 1.87 -8.01 -8.39
N LEU A 269 2.28 -6.94 -7.70
CA LEU A 269 2.71 -7.00 -6.29
C LEU A 269 1.57 -7.46 -5.38
N MET A 270 0.38 -6.89 -5.55
CA MET A 270 -0.80 -7.30 -4.78
C MET A 270 -1.13 -8.77 -5.01
N ALA A 271 -1.10 -9.25 -6.26
CA ALA A 271 -1.35 -10.66 -6.57
C ALA A 271 -0.32 -11.60 -5.94
N ALA A 272 0.96 -11.24 -5.97
CA ALA A 272 2.03 -12.03 -5.37
C ALA A 272 1.83 -12.17 -3.85
N LEU A 273 1.54 -11.06 -3.16
CA LEU A 273 1.29 -11.10 -1.71
C LEU A 273 -0.02 -11.81 -1.37
N LEU A 274 -1.10 -11.54 -2.09
CA LEU A 274 -2.41 -12.11 -1.81
C LEU A 274 -2.45 -13.62 -2.06
N PHE A 275 -1.93 -14.07 -3.20
CA PHE A 275 -1.82 -15.51 -3.48
C PHE A 275 -0.80 -16.19 -2.59
N GLY A 276 0.28 -15.48 -2.27
CA GLY A 276 1.35 -15.98 -1.43
C GLY A 276 0.93 -16.27 0.02
N TYR A 277 0.21 -15.34 0.65
CA TYR A 277 -0.25 -15.48 2.03
C TYR A 277 -1.63 -16.15 2.17
N GLY A 278 -2.54 -15.94 1.21
CA GLY A 278 -3.92 -16.43 1.28
C GLY A 278 -4.22 -17.64 0.39
N GLY A 279 -3.36 -17.92 -0.61
CA GLY A 279 -3.62 -18.96 -1.60
C GLY A 279 -4.89 -18.70 -2.43
N TYR A 280 -5.46 -19.77 -2.95
CA TYR A 280 -6.61 -19.72 -3.85
C TYR A 280 -7.84 -19.03 -3.25
N SER A 281 -8.15 -19.30 -1.98
CA SER A 281 -9.37 -18.81 -1.31
C SER A 281 -9.45 -17.28 -1.26
N TYR A 282 -8.31 -16.59 -1.19
CA TYR A 282 -8.23 -15.14 -1.24
C TYR A 282 -8.08 -14.62 -2.69
N THR A 283 -7.37 -15.34 -3.56
CA THR A 283 -7.15 -14.87 -4.93
C THR A 283 -8.39 -14.95 -5.82
N TYR A 284 -9.23 -15.98 -5.70
CA TYR A 284 -10.40 -16.13 -6.56
C TYR A 284 -11.40 -14.94 -6.49
N PRO A 285 -11.83 -14.46 -5.29
CA PRO A 285 -12.70 -13.28 -5.20
C PRO A 285 -12.15 -12.04 -5.90
N ILE A 286 -10.84 -11.75 -5.74
CA ILE A 286 -10.18 -10.59 -6.37
C ILE A 286 -10.10 -10.77 -7.89
N VAL A 287 -9.79 -11.97 -8.38
CA VAL A 287 -9.75 -12.26 -9.82
C VAL A 287 -11.14 -12.13 -10.44
N VAL A 288 -12.19 -12.65 -9.78
CA VAL A 288 -13.58 -12.52 -10.24
C VAL A 288 -13.98 -11.05 -10.27
N PHE A 289 -13.73 -10.29 -9.21
CA PHE A 289 -13.94 -8.83 -9.18
C PHE A 289 -13.25 -8.16 -10.37
N PHE A 290 -11.95 -8.39 -10.56
CA PHE A 290 -11.16 -7.73 -11.60
C PHE A 290 -11.66 -8.07 -13.02
N ILE A 291 -11.87 -9.35 -13.33
CA ILE A 291 -12.30 -9.80 -14.66
C ILE A 291 -13.70 -9.26 -14.97
N THR A 292 -14.66 -9.47 -14.07
CA THR A 292 -16.06 -9.07 -14.30
C THR A 292 -16.22 -7.56 -14.41
N SER A 293 -15.55 -6.80 -13.54
CA SER A 293 -15.51 -5.34 -13.60
C SER A 293 -14.85 -4.83 -14.88
N THR A 294 -13.84 -5.54 -15.40
CA THR A 294 -13.24 -5.20 -16.69
C THR A 294 -14.25 -5.42 -17.82
N ILE A 295 -14.88 -6.59 -17.88
CA ILE A 295 -15.87 -6.94 -18.92
C ILE A 295 -17.04 -5.95 -18.93
N LEU A 296 -17.65 -5.69 -17.77
CA LEU A 296 -18.79 -4.77 -17.66
C LEU A 296 -18.47 -3.39 -18.21
N SER A 297 -17.26 -2.90 -17.94
CA SER A 297 -16.85 -1.60 -18.42
C SER A 297 -16.90 -1.48 -19.96
N PHE A 298 -16.69 -2.55 -20.73
CA PHE A 298 -16.67 -2.48 -22.21
C PHE A 298 -18.04 -2.59 -22.87
N THR A 299 -19.09 -2.91 -22.11
CA THR A 299 -20.40 -3.26 -22.70
C THR A 299 -21.26 -2.05 -23.10
N LYS A 300 -20.73 -0.82 -23.13
CA LYS A 300 -21.42 0.37 -23.66
C LYS A 300 -20.65 0.98 -24.84
N LYS A 301 -21.33 1.12 -25.99
CA LYS A 301 -20.95 2.05 -27.08
C LYS A 301 -21.20 3.47 -26.56
N GLN A 302 -20.15 4.24 -26.28
CA GLN A 302 -20.29 5.67 -26.01
C GLN A 302 -20.03 6.46 -27.28
N ASN A 303 -21.03 7.25 -27.70
CA ASN A 303 -20.96 8.23 -28.79
C ASN A 303 -20.23 9.53 -28.37
N THR A 304 -19.36 9.48 -27.36
CA THR A 304 -18.71 10.66 -26.78
C THR A 304 -17.22 10.40 -26.63
N GLU A 305 -16.40 11.36 -27.08
CA GLU A 305 -14.93 11.39 -27.13
C GLU A 305 -14.20 11.25 -25.78
N ILE A 306 -14.88 10.78 -24.73
CA ILE A 306 -14.30 10.60 -23.40
C ILE A 306 -13.42 9.34 -23.44
N LYS A 307 -12.11 9.56 -23.62
CA LYS A 307 -11.10 8.50 -23.50
C LYS A 307 -11.18 7.90 -22.10
N LYS A 308 -11.51 6.61 -22.03
CA LYS A 308 -11.38 5.82 -20.80
C LYS A 308 -9.96 5.92 -20.26
N SER A 309 -9.84 6.31 -19.00
CA SER A 309 -8.56 6.29 -18.29
C SER A 309 -8.20 4.85 -17.91
N ASN A 310 -6.92 4.51 -18.07
CA ASN A 310 -6.41 3.21 -17.67
C ASN A 310 -6.40 3.12 -16.13
N ARG A 311 -6.67 1.94 -15.57
CA ARG A 311 -6.66 1.77 -14.10
C ARG A 311 -5.26 1.97 -13.53
N THR A 312 -5.13 2.88 -12.57
CA THR A 312 -3.85 3.22 -11.92
C THR A 312 -3.60 2.40 -10.65
N ILE A 313 -2.38 2.44 -10.12
CA ILE A 313 -2.05 1.79 -8.84
C ILE A 313 -2.93 2.27 -7.69
N ASN A 314 -3.27 3.57 -7.65
CA ASN A 314 -4.15 4.11 -6.61
C ASN A 314 -5.51 3.44 -6.64
N GLN A 315 -6.09 3.24 -7.83
CA GLN A 315 -7.35 2.53 -7.99
C GLN A 315 -7.25 1.05 -7.62
N VAL A 316 -6.12 0.40 -7.94
CA VAL A 316 -5.88 -1.00 -7.55
C VAL A 316 -5.89 -1.15 -6.02
N TYR A 317 -5.16 -0.30 -5.31
CA TYR A 317 -5.07 -0.37 -3.84
C TYR A 317 -6.27 0.26 -3.11
N ALA A 318 -6.99 1.21 -3.71
CA ALA A 318 -8.26 1.70 -3.16
C ALA A 318 -9.31 0.59 -3.12
N ASN A 319 -9.35 -0.26 -4.15
CA ASN A 319 -10.33 -1.35 -4.25
C ASN A 319 -9.85 -2.67 -3.62
N GLY A 320 -8.54 -2.93 -3.57
CA GLY A 320 -7.98 -4.21 -3.11
C GLY A 320 -7.03 -4.13 -1.91
N GLY A 321 -6.60 -2.95 -1.50
CA GLY A 321 -5.56 -2.77 -0.46
C GLY A 321 -6.02 -3.16 0.94
N ILE A 322 -7.29 -2.89 1.30
CA ILE A 322 -7.88 -3.32 2.57
C ILE A 322 -8.00 -4.84 2.62
N ALA A 323 -8.51 -5.44 1.55
CA ALA A 323 -8.58 -6.88 1.40
C ALA A 323 -7.17 -7.53 1.51
N LEU A 324 -6.16 -6.97 0.84
CA LEU A 324 -4.77 -7.42 0.98
C LEU A 324 -4.26 -7.31 2.42
N SER A 325 -4.55 -6.20 3.09
CA SER A 325 -4.13 -5.99 4.49
C SER A 325 -4.77 -7.03 5.42
N ILE A 326 -6.07 -7.30 5.27
CA ILE A 326 -6.77 -8.33 6.04
C ILE A 326 -6.20 -9.74 5.76
N CYS A 327 -5.87 -10.05 4.50
CA CYS A 327 -5.22 -11.31 4.12
C CYS A 327 -3.88 -11.50 4.85
N ILE A 328 -3.01 -10.48 4.82
CA ILE A 328 -1.71 -10.52 5.49
C ILE A 328 -1.90 -10.62 7.00
N LEU A 329 -2.80 -9.84 7.60
CA LEU A 329 -3.07 -9.90 9.04
C LEU A 329 -3.62 -11.25 9.47
N ASN A 330 -4.45 -11.90 8.64
CA ASN A 330 -4.94 -13.25 8.96
C ASN A 330 -3.81 -14.27 9.03
N TYR A 331 -2.78 -14.16 8.21
CA TYR A 331 -1.61 -15.04 8.29
C TYR A 331 -0.94 -14.99 9.67
N TYR A 332 -0.74 -13.79 10.22
CA TYR A 332 -0.05 -13.63 11.51
C TYR A 332 -0.96 -13.85 12.73
N PHE A 333 -2.23 -13.46 12.66
CA PHE A 333 -3.13 -13.47 13.83
C PHE A 333 -4.14 -14.62 13.82
N ASN A 334 -4.35 -15.27 12.68
CA ASN A 334 -5.23 -16.43 12.47
C ASN A 334 -6.58 -16.34 13.20
N HIS A 335 -7.41 -15.38 12.81
CA HIS A 335 -8.70 -15.12 13.46
C HIS A 335 -9.86 -15.45 12.52
N SER A 336 -10.85 -16.20 13.00
CA SER A 336 -11.96 -16.75 12.19
C SER A 336 -12.75 -15.70 11.41
N LEU A 337 -12.87 -14.49 11.95
CA LEU A 337 -13.58 -13.38 11.30
C LEU A 337 -12.78 -12.65 10.20
N MET A 338 -11.47 -12.88 10.06
CA MET A 338 -10.66 -12.18 9.07
C MET A 338 -11.05 -12.54 7.64
N TYR A 339 -11.30 -13.82 7.34
CA TYR A 339 -11.71 -14.22 5.98
C TYR A 339 -13.08 -13.66 5.58
N PRO A 340 -14.13 -13.70 6.43
CA PRO A 340 -15.37 -12.98 6.18
C PRO A 340 -15.19 -11.46 6.00
N CYS A 341 -14.36 -10.81 6.82
CA CYS A 341 -14.04 -9.39 6.65
C CYS A 341 -13.37 -9.12 5.29
N PHE A 342 -12.43 -9.98 4.87
CA PHE A 342 -11.82 -9.91 3.55
C PHE A 342 -12.88 -9.98 2.44
N LEU A 343 -13.78 -10.98 2.49
CA LEU A 343 -14.86 -11.13 1.52
C LEU A 343 -15.79 -9.92 1.51
N ALA A 344 -16.13 -9.36 2.67
CA ALA A 344 -16.96 -8.16 2.78
C ALA A 344 -16.30 -6.93 2.12
N SER A 345 -14.97 -6.78 2.25
CA SER A 345 -14.22 -5.72 1.56
C SER A 345 -14.25 -5.87 0.04
N VAL A 346 -14.05 -7.10 -0.46
CA VAL A 346 -14.11 -7.39 -1.91
C VAL A 346 -15.54 -7.24 -2.44
N ALA A 347 -16.54 -7.66 -1.67
CA ALA A 347 -17.96 -7.50 -2.00
C ALA A 347 -18.35 -6.03 -2.08
N ALA A 348 -17.84 -5.17 -1.20
CA ALA A 348 -18.03 -3.72 -1.26
C ALA A 348 -17.47 -3.13 -2.58
N ALA A 349 -16.21 -3.44 -2.92
CA ALA A 349 -15.59 -2.98 -4.16
C ALA A 349 -16.34 -3.45 -5.42
N ASN A 350 -16.77 -4.72 -5.44
CA ASN A 350 -17.48 -5.29 -6.59
C ASN A 350 -18.91 -4.77 -6.69
N SER A 351 -19.61 -4.59 -5.57
CA SER A 351 -20.94 -3.97 -5.49
C SER A 351 -20.92 -2.57 -6.10
N ASP A 352 -20.00 -1.72 -5.63
CA ASP A 352 -19.85 -0.36 -6.14
C ASP A 352 -19.56 -0.32 -7.65
N THR A 353 -18.57 -1.12 -8.09
CA THR A 353 -18.16 -1.12 -9.51
C THR A 353 -19.28 -1.63 -10.42
N TRP A 354 -19.98 -2.70 -10.04
CA TRP A 354 -21.11 -3.20 -10.83
C TRP A 354 -22.29 -2.23 -10.82
N GLY A 355 -22.55 -1.59 -9.68
CA GLY A 355 -23.59 -0.56 -9.56
C GLY A 355 -23.33 0.60 -10.50
N THR A 356 -22.10 1.10 -10.55
CA THR A 356 -21.68 2.18 -11.43
C THR A 356 -21.74 1.77 -12.91
N GLU A 357 -21.17 0.62 -13.29
CA GLU A 357 -21.10 0.20 -14.69
C GLU A 357 -22.45 -0.26 -15.28
N ILE A 358 -23.32 -0.88 -14.47
CA ILE A 358 -24.67 -1.24 -14.88
C ILE A 358 -25.59 0.00 -14.82
N GLY A 359 -25.43 0.87 -13.82
CA GLY A 359 -26.17 2.11 -13.68
C GLY A 359 -25.99 3.06 -14.87
N LYS A 360 -24.80 3.13 -15.46
CA LYS A 360 -24.53 3.86 -16.71
C LYS A 360 -25.41 3.39 -17.88
N LYS A 361 -25.99 2.18 -17.86
CA LYS A 361 -26.90 1.70 -18.92
C LYS A 361 -28.36 2.11 -18.70
N SER A 362 -28.67 2.81 -17.61
CA SER A 362 -30.01 3.31 -17.34
C SER A 362 -30.45 4.34 -18.38
N ASN A 363 -31.69 4.22 -18.86
CA ASN A 363 -32.34 5.23 -19.70
C ASN A 363 -32.91 6.42 -18.91
N LYS A 364 -32.90 6.34 -17.57
CA LYS A 364 -33.33 7.42 -16.67
C LYS A 364 -32.10 8.12 -16.08
N ASN A 365 -32.18 9.45 -15.97
CA ASN A 365 -31.17 10.25 -15.31
C ASN A 365 -30.99 9.79 -13.85
N PRO A 366 -29.75 9.68 -13.35
CA PRO A 366 -29.49 9.39 -11.95
C PRO A 366 -30.09 10.44 -11.02
N ILE A 367 -30.42 10.01 -9.80
CA ILE A 367 -30.87 10.86 -8.71
C ILE A 367 -29.72 10.93 -7.70
N ASP A 368 -29.32 12.13 -7.30
CA ASP A 368 -28.31 12.30 -6.25
C ASP A 368 -28.87 11.80 -4.90
N ILE A 369 -28.13 10.90 -4.26
CA ILE A 369 -28.61 10.14 -3.10
C ILE A 369 -28.96 11.01 -1.88
N LEU A 370 -28.34 12.18 -1.74
CA LEU A 370 -28.58 13.07 -0.61
C LEU A 370 -29.62 14.14 -0.93
N SER A 371 -29.47 14.84 -2.05
CA SER A 371 -30.35 15.95 -2.40
C SER A 371 -31.68 15.51 -3.02
N GLY A 372 -31.74 14.30 -3.58
CA GLY A 372 -32.91 13.81 -4.32
C GLY A 372 -33.10 14.47 -5.69
N ASN A 373 -32.19 15.34 -6.11
CA ASN A 373 -32.25 16.03 -7.39
C ASN A 373 -31.71 15.15 -8.53
N THR A 374 -32.23 15.35 -9.73
CA THR A 374 -31.70 14.69 -10.93
C THR A 374 -30.33 15.25 -11.30
N VAL A 375 -29.35 14.38 -11.54
CA VAL A 375 -27.99 14.75 -11.96
C VAL A 375 -27.64 14.12 -13.30
N SER A 376 -26.59 14.64 -13.95
CA SER A 376 -26.07 14.06 -15.20
C SER A 376 -25.45 12.68 -14.97
N GLU A 377 -25.46 11.84 -16.00
CA GLU A 377 -24.82 10.52 -15.97
C GLU A 377 -23.34 10.65 -15.57
N GLY A 378 -22.90 9.81 -14.62
CA GLY A 378 -21.50 9.74 -14.20
C GLY A 378 -21.07 10.77 -13.14
N VAL A 379 -22.01 11.55 -12.58
CA VAL A 379 -21.72 12.39 -11.40
C VAL A 379 -21.73 11.52 -10.14
N SER A 380 -20.67 11.61 -9.34
CA SER A 380 -20.56 10.91 -8.06
C SER A 380 -21.74 11.23 -7.12
N GLY A 381 -22.24 10.17 -6.47
CA GLY A 381 -23.45 10.16 -5.65
C GLY A 381 -24.77 9.99 -6.41
N GLY A 382 -24.73 9.93 -7.74
CA GLY A 382 -25.92 9.65 -8.56
C GLY A 382 -26.28 8.18 -8.60
N ILE A 383 -27.45 7.82 -8.07
CA ILE A 383 -27.98 6.45 -8.06
C ILE A 383 -29.09 6.25 -9.10
N THR A 384 -29.19 5.03 -9.62
CA THR A 384 -30.28 4.59 -10.51
C THR A 384 -30.82 3.24 -10.04
N LEU A 385 -32.04 2.88 -10.44
CA LEU A 385 -32.60 1.56 -10.14
C LEU A 385 -31.72 0.43 -10.69
N TYR A 386 -31.25 0.57 -11.93
CA TYR A 386 -30.34 -0.40 -12.55
C TYR A 386 -29.00 -0.49 -11.81
N GLY A 387 -28.47 0.63 -11.32
CA GLY A 387 -27.26 0.65 -10.50
C GLY A 387 -27.45 -0.05 -9.15
N ASN A 388 -28.60 0.15 -8.48
CA ASN A 388 -28.89 -0.56 -7.23
C ASN A 388 -29.01 -2.07 -7.45
N ILE A 389 -29.67 -2.49 -8.52
CA ILE A 389 -29.71 -3.92 -8.91
C ILE A 389 -28.30 -4.43 -9.20
N GLY A 390 -27.50 -3.66 -9.94
CA GLY A 390 -26.10 -3.99 -10.23
C GLY A 390 -25.26 -4.18 -8.97
N SER A 391 -25.46 -3.32 -7.96
CA SER A 391 -24.79 -3.39 -6.67
C SER A 391 -25.14 -4.67 -5.90
N ILE A 392 -26.42 -5.01 -5.83
CA ILE A 392 -26.89 -6.26 -5.20
C ILE A 392 -26.31 -7.47 -5.93
N VAL A 393 -26.36 -7.52 -7.26
CA VAL A 393 -25.82 -8.65 -8.04
C VAL A 393 -24.30 -8.73 -7.90
N GLY A 394 -23.60 -7.60 -7.85
CA GLY A 394 -22.17 -7.52 -7.62
C GLY A 394 -21.77 -8.13 -6.28
N SER A 395 -22.42 -7.74 -5.18
CA SER A 395 -22.16 -8.33 -3.86
C SER A 395 -22.54 -9.82 -3.79
N ILE A 396 -23.67 -10.23 -4.38
CA ILE A 396 -24.06 -11.65 -4.50
C ILE A 396 -22.98 -12.47 -5.21
N SER A 397 -22.40 -11.96 -6.30
CA SER A 397 -21.39 -12.71 -7.06
C SER A 397 -20.15 -13.03 -6.21
N ILE A 398 -19.71 -12.09 -5.35
CA ILE A 398 -18.62 -12.36 -4.39
C ILE A 398 -19.08 -13.31 -3.29
N GLY A 399 -20.32 -13.18 -2.79
CA GLY A 399 -20.90 -14.11 -1.84
C GLY A 399 -20.93 -15.55 -2.34
N ILE A 400 -21.27 -15.78 -3.62
CA ILE A 400 -21.27 -17.12 -4.24
C ILE A 400 -19.85 -17.71 -4.29
N ILE A 401 -18.85 -16.91 -4.68
CA ILE A 401 -17.44 -17.36 -4.67
C ILE A 401 -16.98 -17.63 -3.24
N GLY A 402 -17.36 -16.77 -2.29
CA GLY A 402 -17.07 -16.95 -0.87
C GLY A 402 -17.69 -18.24 -0.32
N TYR A 403 -18.92 -18.58 -0.72
CA TYR A 403 -19.62 -19.78 -0.25
C TYR A 403 -18.88 -21.08 -0.58
N TYR A 404 -18.14 -21.11 -1.70
CA TYR A 404 -17.30 -22.25 -2.06
C TYR A 404 -16.20 -22.54 -1.02
N PHE A 405 -15.69 -21.50 -0.36
CA PHE A 405 -14.63 -21.61 0.66
C PHE A 405 -15.18 -21.50 2.11
N LEU A 406 -16.35 -20.90 2.28
CA LEU A 406 -17.00 -20.62 3.56
C LEU A 406 -18.48 -21.01 3.47
N THR A 407 -18.81 -22.23 3.90
CA THR A 407 -20.13 -22.84 3.74
C THR A 407 -21.20 -22.34 4.71
N ASP A 408 -20.90 -21.35 5.54
CA ASP A 408 -21.89 -20.74 6.44
C ASP A 408 -22.75 -19.71 5.70
N ILE A 409 -23.98 -20.12 5.36
CA ILE A 409 -24.93 -19.28 4.64
C ILE A 409 -25.28 -17.99 5.38
N LYS A 410 -25.28 -17.97 6.72
CA LYS A 410 -25.58 -16.77 7.50
C LYS A 410 -24.46 -15.76 7.31
N ILE A 411 -23.21 -16.21 7.42
CA ILE A 411 -22.03 -15.34 7.21
C ILE A 411 -22.00 -14.82 5.77
N ILE A 412 -22.31 -15.66 4.77
CA ILE A 412 -22.39 -15.23 3.38
C ILE A 412 -23.48 -14.18 3.15
N LEU A 413 -24.66 -14.34 3.76
CA LEU A 413 -25.73 -13.33 3.69
C LEU A 413 -25.28 -12.00 4.32
N LEU A 414 -24.58 -12.05 5.45
CA LEU A 414 -24.00 -10.85 6.06
C LEU A 414 -22.98 -10.17 5.14
N ILE A 415 -22.09 -10.92 4.50
CA ILE A 415 -21.12 -10.39 3.52
C ILE A 415 -21.84 -9.68 2.36
N ILE A 416 -22.91 -10.28 1.81
CA ILE A 416 -23.69 -9.70 0.72
C ILE A 416 -24.34 -8.39 1.17
N ILE A 417 -25.00 -8.39 2.33
CA ILE A 417 -25.64 -7.20 2.91
C ILE A 417 -24.59 -6.10 3.15
N SER A 418 -23.46 -6.44 3.77
CA SER A 418 -22.37 -5.50 4.02
C SER A 418 -21.82 -4.89 2.73
N GLY A 419 -21.60 -5.71 1.69
CA GLY A 419 -21.14 -5.23 0.39
C GLY A 419 -22.10 -4.25 -0.27
N PHE A 420 -23.40 -4.54 -0.24
CA PHE A 420 -24.43 -3.65 -0.78
C PHE A 420 -24.57 -2.35 0.02
N ILE A 421 -24.58 -2.40 1.36
CA ILE A 421 -24.62 -1.19 2.19
C ILE A 421 -23.37 -0.34 1.96
N SER A 422 -22.21 -0.95 1.75
CA SER A 422 -20.96 -0.23 1.48
C SER A 422 -21.04 0.59 0.19
N SER A 423 -21.66 0.08 -0.89
CA SER A 423 -21.84 0.87 -2.12
C SER A 423 -22.85 2.02 -1.95
N ILE A 424 -23.81 1.90 -1.02
CA ILE A 424 -24.66 3.03 -0.64
C ILE A 424 -23.83 4.09 0.10
N ILE A 425 -22.94 3.68 1.02
CA ILE A 425 -22.01 4.59 1.70
C ILE A 425 -21.10 5.28 0.69
N ASP A 426 -20.59 4.57 -0.31
CA ASP A 426 -19.82 5.15 -1.41
C ASP A 426 -20.58 6.31 -2.07
N SER A 427 -21.82 6.06 -2.49
CA SER A 427 -22.68 7.09 -3.10
C SER A 427 -22.93 8.27 -2.15
N ILE A 428 -23.11 8.03 -0.85
CA ILE A 428 -23.27 9.10 0.16
C ILE A 428 -21.99 9.93 0.27
N LEU A 429 -20.83 9.29 0.35
CA LEU A 429 -19.52 9.98 0.42
C LEU A 429 -19.24 10.75 -0.88
N GLY A 430 -19.61 10.16 -2.01
CA GLY A 430 -19.54 10.77 -3.32
C GLY A 430 -20.37 12.05 -3.45
N SER A 431 -21.58 12.06 -2.89
CA SER A 431 -22.44 13.24 -2.89
C SER A 431 -22.00 14.30 -1.85
N SER A 432 -21.48 13.88 -0.69
CA SER A 432 -21.18 14.78 0.44
C SER A 432 -19.75 15.31 0.46
N VAL A 433 -18.75 14.44 0.48
CA VAL A 433 -17.36 14.79 0.81
C VAL A 433 -16.42 14.79 -0.39
N GLN A 434 -16.75 14.06 -1.46
CA GLN A 434 -15.94 14.03 -2.69
C GLN A 434 -15.97 15.38 -3.40
N ALA A 435 -14.81 15.81 -3.91
CA ALA A 435 -14.72 17.01 -4.71
C ALA A 435 -15.59 16.90 -5.98
N ARG A 436 -16.60 17.77 -6.09
CA ARG A 436 -17.32 18.00 -7.34
C ARG A 436 -17.11 19.45 -7.77
N TYR A 437 -16.90 19.66 -9.05
CA TYR A 437 -16.65 20.96 -9.66
C TYR A 437 -17.75 21.30 -10.64
N ILE A 438 -18.20 22.56 -10.61
CA ILE A 438 -19.25 23.08 -11.48
C ILE A 438 -18.67 24.08 -12.49
N SER A 439 -19.14 24.01 -13.73
CA SER A 439 -18.80 24.95 -14.79
C SER A 439 -19.31 26.36 -14.49
N PRO A 440 -18.70 27.41 -15.07
CA PRO A 440 -19.14 28.80 -14.88
C PRO A 440 -20.60 29.08 -15.28
N ASP A 441 -21.13 28.34 -16.26
CA ASP A 441 -22.52 28.43 -16.72
C ASP A 441 -23.50 27.64 -15.83
N GLY A 442 -23.00 26.90 -14.84
CA GLY A 442 -23.81 26.10 -13.91
C GLY A 442 -24.39 24.80 -14.50
N LEU A 443 -24.06 24.46 -15.76
CA LEU A 443 -24.69 23.36 -16.49
C LEU A 443 -24.00 22.00 -16.32
N ILE A 444 -22.70 22.00 -16.01
CA ILE A 444 -21.88 20.78 -15.97
C ILE A 444 -21.27 20.63 -14.58
N ILE A 445 -21.59 19.52 -13.92
CA ILE A 445 -20.92 19.07 -12.69
C ILE A 445 -20.01 17.89 -13.06
N THR A 446 -18.77 17.92 -12.58
CA THR A 446 -17.76 16.88 -12.83
C THR A 446 -16.82 16.72 -11.65
N GLU A 447 -16.22 15.55 -11.48
CA GLU A 447 -15.17 15.30 -10.47
C GLU A 447 -13.79 15.75 -10.95
N GLU A 448 -13.62 15.97 -12.27
CA GLU A 448 -12.36 16.41 -12.83
C GLU A 448 -12.11 17.88 -12.53
N TYR A 449 -10.96 18.16 -11.91
CA TYR A 449 -10.53 19.53 -11.72
C TYR A 449 -10.24 20.19 -13.07
N LYS A 450 -11.02 21.22 -13.39
CA LYS A 450 -10.77 22.14 -14.50
C LYS A 450 -10.51 23.53 -13.95
N LYS A 451 -9.48 24.22 -14.45
CA LYS A 451 -9.06 25.54 -13.95
C LYS A 451 -10.17 26.59 -13.98
N SER A 452 -11.10 26.49 -14.93
CA SER A 452 -12.25 27.38 -15.06
C SER A 452 -13.45 27.01 -14.21
N TYR A 453 -13.43 25.87 -13.50
CA TYR A 453 -14.57 25.37 -12.73
C TYR A 453 -14.40 25.71 -11.25
N TYR A 454 -15.54 25.87 -10.56
CA TYR A 454 -15.57 26.17 -9.13
C TYR A 454 -15.85 24.91 -8.33
N LEU A 455 -15.28 24.80 -7.12
CA LEU A 455 -15.61 23.71 -6.21
C LEU A 455 -17.08 23.87 -5.78
N TYR A 456 -17.90 22.89 -6.14
CA TYR A 456 -19.35 22.88 -5.88
C TYR A 456 -19.67 22.23 -4.53
N THR A 457 -19.14 21.03 -4.28
CA THR A 457 -19.30 20.31 -3.01
C THR A 457 -18.02 19.54 -2.64
N GLY A 458 -17.94 19.14 -1.37
CA GLY A 458 -16.87 18.30 -0.84
C GLY A 458 -15.53 19.02 -0.65
N SER A 459 -14.46 18.23 -0.55
CA SER A 459 -13.10 18.71 -0.31
C SER A 459 -12.18 18.36 -1.46
N LYS A 460 -11.34 19.31 -1.91
CA LYS A 460 -10.32 19.11 -2.95
C LYS A 460 -9.32 17.98 -2.63
N GLN A 461 -9.22 17.58 -1.38
CA GLN A 461 -8.35 16.50 -0.94
C GLN A 461 -8.98 15.12 -1.11
N VAL A 462 -10.30 15.02 -1.30
CA VAL A 462 -11.04 13.77 -1.41
C VAL A 462 -11.43 13.54 -2.86
N ASN A 463 -10.71 12.63 -3.51
CA ASN A 463 -10.97 12.17 -4.86
C ASN A 463 -11.69 10.79 -4.83
N ASN A 464 -12.02 10.27 -6.01
CA ASN A 464 -12.68 8.97 -6.14
C ASN A 464 -11.89 7.83 -5.48
N ASP A 465 -10.56 7.82 -5.59
CA ASP A 465 -9.73 6.76 -4.99
C ASP A 465 -9.89 6.72 -3.45
N ILE A 466 -10.04 7.88 -2.80
CA ILE A 466 -10.28 7.95 -1.35
C ILE A 466 -11.68 7.47 -1.00
N VAL A 467 -12.68 7.82 -1.80
CA VAL A 467 -14.07 7.36 -1.60
C VAL A 467 -14.15 5.84 -1.72
N ASN A 468 -13.56 5.27 -2.77
CA ASN A 468 -13.44 3.83 -2.97
C ASN A 468 -12.72 3.15 -1.79
N LEU A 469 -11.63 3.75 -1.28
CA LEU A 469 -10.95 3.22 -0.09
C LEU A 469 -11.87 3.22 1.14
N CYS A 470 -12.64 4.28 1.36
CA CYS A 470 -13.63 4.33 2.44
C CYS A 470 -14.73 3.28 2.26
N CYS A 471 -15.21 3.07 1.03
CA CYS A 471 -16.17 2.03 0.70
C CYS A 471 -15.64 0.64 1.07
N THR A 472 -14.41 0.30 0.67
CA THR A 472 -13.82 -1.01 0.96
C THR A 472 -13.45 -1.22 2.43
N ILE A 473 -13.18 -0.15 3.18
CA ILE A 473 -13.07 -0.17 4.66
C ILE A 473 -14.44 -0.43 5.31
N SER A 474 -15.50 0.17 4.77
CA SER A 474 -16.83 0.08 5.37
C SER A 474 -17.40 -1.35 5.35
N GLY A 475 -17.08 -2.15 4.33
CA GLY A 475 -17.53 -3.55 4.22
C GLY A 475 -17.22 -4.41 5.45
N PRO A 476 -15.94 -4.59 5.83
CA PRO A 476 -15.54 -5.28 7.06
C PRO A 476 -16.18 -4.70 8.32
N LEU A 477 -16.28 -3.37 8.45
CA LEU A 477 -16.83 -2.73 9.64
C LEU A 477 -18.33 -3.02 9.79
N ILE A 478 -19.09 -2.87 8.71
CA ILE A 478 -20.52 -3.20 8.70
C ILE A 478 -20.73 -4.68 9.00
N PHE A 479 -19.91 -5.56 8.40
CA PHE A 479 -19.95 -6.99 8.67
C PHE A 479 -19.78 -7.27 10.16
N LEU A 480 -18.73 -6.70 10.79
CA LEU A 480 -18.47 -6.88 12.22
C LEU A 480 -19.60 -6.33 13.10
N ILE A 481 -20.15 -5.16 12.76
CA ILE A 481 -21.27 -4.56 13.49
C ILE A 481 -22.49 -5.47 13.44
N ILE A 482 -22.92 -5.91 12.24
CA ILE A 482 -24.10 -6.76 12.11
C ILE A 482 -23.87 -8.12 12.76
N HIS A 483 -22.69 -8.71 12.57
CA HIS A 483 -22.33 -10.00 13.17
C HIS A 483 -22.30 -9.94 14.70
N SER A 484 -21.94 -8.81 15.31
CA SER A 484 -21.93 -8.67 16.77
C SER A 484 -23.32 -8.60 17.42
N ILE A 485 -24.38 -8.38 16.63
CA ILE A 485 -25.77 -8.20 17.10
C ILE A 485 -26.56 -9.51 16.99
N ILE A 486 -26.06 -10.50 16.25
CA ILE A 486 -26.70 -11.79 15.94
C ILE A 486 -25.95 -12.90 16.67
#